data_AF-A0AAD8ADT9-F1
#
_entry.id   AF-A0AAD8ADT9-F1
#
_cell.length_a   1.000
_cell.length_b   1.000
_cell.length_c   1.000
_cell.angle_alpha   90.00
_cell.angle_beta   90.00
_cell.angle_gamma   90.00
#
_symmetry.space_group_name_H-M   'P 1'
#
loop_
_entity.id
_entity.type
_entity.pdbx_description
1 polymer ?
#
loop_
_entity_poly.entity_id
_entity_poly.type
_entity_poly.pdbx_seq_one_letter_code
_entity_poly.pdbx_strand_id
1 'polypeptide(L)' 'KGETGHSPVVRRGCRGMWSAVTPTPDGPAPSSRSKHSATLLGGHVYLLGGRNGNLPLKDLWRYSL' A
#
# COMPACT_ATOMS: atom_id res chain seq x y z
N LYS A 1 4.58 45.17 -31.18
CA LYS A 1 5.50 45.04 -30.03
C LYS A 1 4.69 44.47 -28.87
N GLY A 2 4.80 43.24 -28.43
CA GLY A 2 5.82 42.20 -28.50
C GLY A 2 5.62 41.37 -27.23
N GLU A 3 5.50 40.05 -27.37
CA GLU A 3 5.79 38.94 -26.42
C GLU A 3 5.42 39.14 -24.93
N THR A 4 4.74 38.20 -24.25
CA THR A 4 5.17 36.81 -24.07
C THR A 4 3.98 35.91 -23.76
N GLY A 5 3.83 34.84 -24.54
CA GLY A 5 2.98 33.71 -24.19
C GLY A 5 3.63 32.87 -23.08
N HIS A 6 3.06 32.90 -21.88
CA HIS A 6 3.25 31.83 -20.92
C HIS A 6 2.03 30.91 -21.01
N SER A 7 2.15 29.83 -21.79
CA SER A 7 1.24 28.70 -21.68
C SER A 7 1.23 28.24 -20.22
N PRO A 8 0.07 28.09 -19.57
CA PRO A 8 0.04 27.53 -18.23
C PRO A 8 0.57 26.10 -18.32
N VAL A 9 1.69 25.83 -17.65
CA VAL A 9 2.18 24.48 -17.43
C VAL A 9 1.11 23.79 -16.57
N VAL A 10 0.17 23.10 -17.20
CA VAL A 10 -0.76 22.21 -16.51
C VAL A 10 0.09 21.09 -15.93
N ARG A 11 0.47 21.24 -14.66
CA ARG A 11 0.94 20.12 -13.87
C ARG A 11 -0.23 19.15 -13.77
N ARG A 12 -0.23 18.11 -14.61
CA ARG A 12 -1.12 16.96 -14.42
C ARG A 12 -0.81 16.40 -13.04
N GLY A 13 -1.57 16.83 -12.03
CA GLY A 13 -1.50 16.26 -10.71
C GLY A 13 -1.72 14.75 -10.82
N CYS A 14 -0.93 13.96 -10.09
CA CYS A 14 -1.14 12.53 -10.00
C CYS A 14 -2.52 12.29 -9.38
N ARG A 15 -3.53 12.00 -10.20
CA ARG A 15 -4.91 11.72 -9.76
C ARG A 15 -5.04 10.28 -9.23
N GLY A 16 -4.17 9.90 -8.30
CA GLY A 16 -4.37 8.68 -7.52
C GLY A 16 -5.30 9.00 -6.35
N MET A 17 -6.49 8.41 -6.33
CA MET A 17 -7.34 8.43 -5.15
C MET A 17 -6.95 7.25 -4.27
N TRP A 18 -6.73 7.50 -2.98
CA TRP A 18 -6.58 6.42 -2.01
C TRP A 18 -7.92 5.72 -1.82
N SER A 19 -7.92 4.40 -1.93
CA SER A 19 -9.06 3.55 -1.58
C SER A 19 -8.59 2.45 -0.63
N ALA A 20 -9.42 2.13 0.37
CA ALA A 20 -9.18 0.98 1.21
C ALA A 20 -9.32 -0.31 0.40
N VAL A 21 -8.45 -1.28 0.67
CA VAL A 21 -8.61 -2.65 0.18
C VAL A 21 -9.56 -3.35 1.14
N THR A 22 -10.73 -3.76 0.64
CA THR A 22 -11.75 -4.44 1.46
C THR A 22 -11.34 -5.90 1.65
N PRO A 23 -11.08 -6.36 2.89
CA PRO A 23 -10.84 -7.78 3.14
C PRO A 23 -12.14 -8.59 2.96
N THR A 24 -12.00 -9.89 2.72
CA THR A 24 -13.12 -10.82 2.82
C THR A 24 -13.68 -10.80 4.25
N PRO A 25 -14.99 -10.57 4.47
CA PRO A 25 -15.58 -10.32 5.80
C PRO A 25 -15.23 -11.35 6.88
N ASP A 26 -15.14 -12.62 6.49
CA ASP A 26 -14.84 -13.75 7.39
C ASP A 26 -13.53 -14.48 7.02
N GLY A 27 -12.69 -13.83 6.20
CA GLY A 27 -11.42 -14.41 5.78
C GLY A 27 -10.34 -14.32 6.86
N PRO A 28 -9.36 -15.23 6.85
CA PRO A 28 -8.25 -15.17 7.79
C PRO A 28 -7.44 -13.89 7.55
N ALA A 29 -7.14 -13.17 8.63
CA ALA A 29 -6.34 -11.95 8.60
C ALA A 29 -5.18 -12.03 9.59
N PRO A 30 -4.01 -11.43 9.26
CA PRO A 30 -2.94 -11.30 10.21
C PRO A 30 -3.36 -10.45 11.40
N SER A 31 -2.81 -10.74 12.57
CA SER A 31 -2.87 -9.83 13.71
C SER A 31 -2.24 -8.47 13.36
N SER A 32 -2.75 -7.41 14.00
CA SER A 32 -2.15 -6.07 13.95
C SER A 32 -0.66 -6.15 14.26
N ARG A 33 0.15 -5.53 13.39
CA ARG A 33 1.61 -5.65 13.46
C ARG A 33 2.35 -4.43 12.94
N SER A 34 3.53 -4.18 13.50
CA SER A 34 4.46 -3.13 13.07
C SER A 34 5.85 -3.70 12.77
N LYS A 35 6.71 -2.92 12.11
CA LYS A 35 8.11 -3.28 11.77
C LYS A 35 8.23 -4.64 11.04
N HIS A 36 7.27 -4.93 10.17
CA HIS A 36 7.24 -6.09 9.29
C HIS A 36 7.89 -5.75 7.93
N SER A 37 8.15 -6.77 7.12
CA SER A 37 8.47 -6.59 5.69
C SER A 37 7.28 -7.02 4.83
N ALA A 38 7.05 -6.32 3.73
CA ALA A 38 6.00 -6.64 2.77
C ALA A 38 6.50 -6.56 1.33
N THR A 39 6.04 -7.46 0.46
CA THR A 39 6.44 -7.49 -0.96
C THR A 39 5.29 -7.94 -1.84
N LEU A 40 5.14 -7.30 -3.00
CA LEU A 40 4.20 -7.68 -4.04
C LEU A 40 4.88 -8.65 -5.02
N LEU A 41 4.32 -9.85 -5.19
CA LEU A 41 4.80 -10.83 -6.15
C LEU A 41 3.63 -11.60 -6.76
N GLY A 42 3.52 -11.59 -8.09
CA GLY A 42 2.52 -12.38 -8.81
C GLY A 42 1.07 -12.12 -8.41
N GLY A 43 0.68 -10.84 -8.20
CA GLY A 43 -0.68 -10.47 -7.79
C GLY A 43 -1.00 -10.72 -6.31
N HIS A 44 0.00 -11.05 -5.50
CA HIS A 44 -0.17 -11.31 -4.07
C HIS A 44 0.75 -10.42 -3.24
N VAL A 45 0.23 -9.94 -2.12
CA VAL A 45 1.02 -9.26 -1.09
C VAL A 45 1.48 -10.30 -0.07
N TYR A 46 2.79 -10.42 0.09
CA TYR A 46 3.42 -11.24 1.11
C TYR A 46 3.84 -10.38 2.28
N LEU A 47 3.56 -10.83 3.49
CA LEU A 47 3.80 -10.09 4.73
C LEU A 47 4.55 -10.99 5.71
N LEU A 48 5.80 -10.66 6.02
CA LEU A 48 6.68 -11.48 6.84
C LEU A 48 6.96 -10.81 8.19
N GLY A 49 6.67 -11.56 9.27
CA GLY A 49 7.04 -11.23 10.63
C GLY A 49 6.46 -9.90 11.13
N GLY A 50 7.27 -9.17 11.89
CA GLY A 50 6.89 -7.95 12.58
C GLY A 50 6.66 -8.17 14.07
N ARG A 51 5.89 -7.28 14.69
CA ARG A 51 5.55 -7.38 16.12
C ARG A 51 4.18 -6.79 16.43
N ASN A 52 3.45 -7.45 17.33
CA ASN A 52 2.21 -6.95 17.92
C ASN A 52 2.51 -6.50 19.36
N GLY A 53 2.71 -5.19 19.57
CA GLY A 53 3.27 -4.67 20.81
C GLY A 53 4.65 -5.26 21.10
N ASN A 54 4.79 -5.94 22.24
CA ASN A 54 6.03 -6.62 22.65
C ASN A 54 6.15 -8.07 22.15
N LEU A 55 5.15 -8.59 21.41
CA LEU A 55 5.16 -9.94 20.90
C LEU A 55 5.80 -9.99 19.50
N PRO A 56 7.00 -10.58 19.33
CA PRO A 56 7.60 -10.78 18.02
C PRO A 56 6.83 -11.85 17.23
N LEU A 57 6.57 -11.56 15.96
CA LEU A 57 5.87 -12.45 15.04
C LEU A 57 6.88 -13.08 14.07
N LYS A 58 6.70 -14.38 13.80
CA LYS A 58 7.56 -15.18 12.92
C LYS A 58 6.77 -15.90 11.83
N ASP A 59 5.54 -15.44 11.59
CA ASP A 59 4.61 -15.96 10.59
C ASP A 59 4.81 -15.28 9.22
N LEU A 60 4.35 -15.97 8.17
CA LEU A 60 4.27 -15.44 6.80
C LEU A 60 2.80 -15.45 6.37
N TRP A 61 2.32 -14.31 5.91
CA TRP A 61 0.97 -14.12 5.39
C TRP A 61 1.00 -13.83 3.90
N ARG A 62 -0.07 -14.24 3.20
CA ARG A 62 -0.31 -13.94 1.80
C ARG A 62 -1.71 -13.40 1.64
N TYR A 63 -1.83 -12.25 0.98
CA TYR A 63 -3.10 -11.66 0.56
C TYR A 63 -3.18 -11.66 -0.97
N SER A 64 -4.30 -12.11 -1.52
CA SER A 64 -4.58 -12.04 -2.96
C SER A 64 -5.25 -10.70 -3.27
N LEU A 65 -4.66 -9.92 -4.18
CA LEU A 65 -5.21 -8.65 -4.65
C LEU A 65 -6.33 -8.84 -5.67
#